data_AF-A0A7W0YNK0-F1
#
_entry.id   AF-A0A7W0YNK0-F1
#
_cell.length_a   1.000
_cell.length_b   1.000
_cell.length_c   1.000
_cell.angle_alpha   90.00
_cell.angle_beta   90.00
_cell.angle_gamma   90.00
#
_symmetry.space_group_name_H-M   'P 1'
#
loop_
_entity.id
_entity.type
_entity.pdbx_description
1 polymer ?
#
loop_
_entity_poly.entity_id
_entity_poly.type
_entity_poly.pdbx_seq_one_letter_code
_entity_poly.pdbx_strand_id
1 'polypeptide(L)'
;MTINAKSSLILLATLIFGIAIGALGVGALAHRRGEHLRELRHRGGFVEHMERVIRPRDETQREAIRPILEETDRIHWTLMDSTHTRMVAELQRMRQRLDPHLDEAQRERLESSFGEFGHPLRRHGPRGHERRGAHP
;
A
#
# COMPACT_ATOMS: atom_id res chain seq x y z
N MET A 1 27.40 10.24 43.15
CA MET A 1 26.12 10.44 42.45
C MET A 1 24.99 10.15 43.41
N THR A 2 24.15 11.15 43.70
CA THR A 2 23.02 11.03 44.62
C THR A 2 22.04 9.96 44.11
N ILE A 3 21.42 9.22 45.04
CA ILE A 3 20.51 8.09 44.77
C ILE A 3 19.39 8.46 43.76
N ASN A 4 18.99 9.73 43.77
CA ASN A 4 17.99 10.30 42.86
C ASN A 4 18.45 10.28 41.39
N ALA A 5 19.73 10.54 41.12
CA ALA A 5 20.26 10.52 39.74
C ALA A 5 20.30 9.11 39.15
N LYS A 6 20.59 8.08 39.98
CA LYS A 6 20.58 6.68 39.55
C LYS A 6 19.17 6.20 39.24
N SER A 7 18.20 6.59 40.07
CA SER A 7 16.78 6.21 39.90
C SER A 7 16.19 6.85 38.64
N SER A 8 16.46 8.14 38.40
CA SER A 8 16.03 8.82 37.18
C SER A 8 16.67 8.22 35.92
N LEU A 9 17.94 7.79 35.99
CA LEU A 9 18.62 7.16 34.87
C LEU A 9 18.00 5.80 34.52
N ILE A 10 17.63 5.00 35.53
CA ILE A 10 16.97 3.71 35.31
C ILE A 10 15.58 3.90 34.70
N LEU A 11 14.79 4.86 35.20
CA LEU A 11 13.48 5.20 34.64
C LEU A 11 13.59 5.65 33.18
N LEU A 12 14.55 6.53 32.86
CA LEU A 12 14.78 6.99 31.50
C LEU A 12 15.18 5.83 30.57
N ALA A 13 16.06 4.94 31.03
CA ALA A 13 16.45 3.76 30.26
C ALA A 13 15.26 2.82 29.99
N THR A 14 14.39 2.62 30.98
CA THR A 14 13.21 1.74 30.84
C THR A 14 12.18 2.34 29.88
N LEU A 15 12.00 3.66 29.93
CA LEU A 15 11.11 4.38 29.00
C LEU A 15 11.62 4.28 27.56
N ILE A 16 12.92 4.47 27.34
CA ILE A 16 13.53 4.33 26.01
C ILE A 16 13.35 2.90 25.49
N PHE A 17 13.55 1.88 26.34
CA PHE A 17 13.31 0.49 25.98
C PHE A 17 11.84 0.21 25.63
N GLY A 18 10.89 0.73 26.41
CA GLY A 18 9.46 0.59 26.12
C GLY A 18 9.07 1.22 24.78
N ILE A 19 9.58 2.43 24.49
CA ILE A 19 9.36 3.11 23.21
C ILE A 19 9.98 2.32 22.06
N ALA A 20 11.21 1.81 22.23
CA ALA A 20 11.88 1.02 21.21
C ALA A 20 11.10 -0.27 20.88
N ILE A 21 10.65 -0.99 21.90
CA ILE A 21 9.85 -2.22 21.72
C ILE A 21 8.51 -1.90 21.05
N GLY A 22 7.83 -0.83 21.48
CA GLY A 22 6.57 -0.40 20.86
C GLY A 22 6.74 0.01 19.40
N ALA A 23 7.76 0.81 19.08
CA ALA A 23 8.07 1.26 17.74
C ALA A 23 8.44 0.09 16.81
N LEU A 24 9.24 -0.87 17.29
CA LEU A 24 9.60 -2.06 16.53
C LEU A 24 8.39 -2.98 16.28
N GLY A 25 7.51 -3.13 17.28
CA GLY A 25 6.28 -3.92 17.15
C GLY A 25 5.31 -3.33 16.12
N VAL A 26 5.05 -2.03 16.19
CA VAL A 26 4.16 -1.33 15.24
C VAL A 26 4.78 -1.28 13.85
N GLY A 27 6.09 -1.03 13.75
CA GLY A 27 6.83 -1.04 12.50
C GLY A 27 6.78 -2.39 11.79
N ALA A 28 6.99 -3.49 12.52
CA ALA A 28 6.93 -4.84 11.96
C ALA A 28 5.51 -5.23 11.48
N LEU A 29 4.47 -4.86 12.24
CA LEU A 29 3.08 -5.13 11.85
C LEU A 29 2.66 -4.31 10.63
N ALA A 30 3.04 -3.03 10.58
CA ALA A 30 2.80 -2.16 9.43
C ALA A 30 3.54 -2.66 8.17
N HIS A 31 4.78 -3.16 8.34
CA HIS A 31 5.57 -3.71 7.24
C HIS A 31 4.90 -4.95 6.63
N ARG A 32 4.47 -5.91 7.46
CA ARG A 32 3.79 -7.14 6.98
C ARG A 32 2.48 -6.85 6.27
N ARG A 33 1.66 -5.92 6.79
CA ARG A 33 0.42 -5.51 6.11
C ARG A 33 0.71 -4.81 4.79
N GLY A 34 1.74 -3.95 4.77
CA GLY A 34 2.18 -3.26 3.57
C GLY A 34 2.71 -4.21 2.48
N GLU A 35 3.44 -5.25 2.86
CA GLU A 35 3.93 -6.29 1.93
C GLU A 35 2.78 -7.11 1.33
N HIS A 36 1.79 -7.50 2.14
CA HIS A 36 0.64 -8.25 1.65
C HIS A 36 -0.22 -7.44 0.66
N LEU A 37 -0.45 -6.16 0.97
CA LEU A 37 -1.10 -5.22 0.06
C LEU A 37 -0.27 -4.95 -1.20
N ARG A 38 1.07 -4.99 -1.11
CA ARG A 38 1.96 -4.86 -2.27
C ARG A 38 1.93 -6.07 -3.17
N GLU A 39 1.89 -7.28 -2.59
CA GLU A 39 1.80 -8.54 -3.31
C GLU A 39 0.53 -8.57 -4.17
N LEU A 40 -0.63 -8.28 -3.58
CA LEU A 40 -1.92 -8.18 -4.29
C LEU A 40 -1.99 -7.06 -5.35
N ARG A 41 -1.07 -6.09 -5.31
CA ARG A 41 -1.07 -4.92 -6.19
C ARG A 41 -0.14 -5.09 -7.40
N HIS A 42 0.57 -6.21 -7.51
CA HIS A 42 1.35 -6.55 -8.69
C HIS A 42 0.53 -7.46 -9.63
N ARG A 43 0.73 -7.34 -10.96
CA ARG A 43 0.15 -8.28 -11.93
C ARG A 43 0.58 -9.70 -11.56
N GLY A 44 -0.39 -10.60 -11.39
CA GLY A 44 -0.14 -11.98 -10.96
C GLY A 44 -0.16 -12.22 -9.44
N GLY A 45 -0.06 -11.18 -8.60
CA GLY A 45 -0.08 -11.36 -7.15
C GLY A 45 -1.44 -11.81 -6.59
N PHE A 46 -2.54 -11.46 -7.27
CA PHE A 46 -3.85 -12.04 -7.00
C PHE A 46 -3.87 -13.55 -7.24
N VAL A 47 -3.29 -14.01 -8.36
CA VAL A 47 -3.24 -15.44 -8.72
C VAL A 47 -2.43 -16.21 -7.68
N GLU A 48 -1.23 -15.72 -7.35
CA GLU A 48 -0.37 -16.32 -6.32
C GLU A 48 -1.04 -16.35 -4.94
N HIS A 49 -1.73 -15.28 -4.56
CA HIS A 49 -2.50 -15.22 -3.32
C HIS A 49 -3.62 -16.26 -3.31
N MET A 50 -4.40 -16.33 -4.39
CA MET A 50 -5.51 -17.28 -4.50
C MET A 50 -5.01 -18.72 -4.53
N GLU A 51 -3.90 -19.02 -5.21
CA GLU A 51 -3.27 -20.34 -5.15
C GLU A 51 -2.82 -20.70 -3.73
N ARG A 52 -2.28 -19.73 -2.96
CA ARG A 52 -1.89 -19.92 -1.55
C ARG A 52 -3.09 -20.19 -0.64
N VAL A 53 -4.24 -19.57 -0.93
CA VAL A 53 -5.50 -19.77 -0.18
C VAL A 53 -6.14 -21.12 -0.54
N ILE A 54 -6.26 -21.41 -1.84
CA ILE A 54 -6.92 -22.62 -2.34
C ILE A 54 -6.10 -23.87 -2.01
N ARG A 55 -4.77 -23.78 -2.03
CA ARG A 55 -3.83 -24.89 -1.82
C ARG A 55 -4.15 -26.10 -2.71
N PRO A 56 -3.83 -26.05 -4.01
CA PRO A 56 -4.05 -27.16 -4.94
C PRO A 56 -3.42 -28.45 -4.40
N ARG A 57 -4.14 -29.58 -4.54
CA ARG A 57 -3.70 -30.89 -4.04
C ARG A 57 -2.55 -31.46 -4.88
N ASP A 58 -2.54 -31.14 -6.17
CA ASP A 58 -1.56 -31.58 -7.16
C ASP A 58 -1.42 -30.52 -8.26
N GLU A 59 -0.43 -30.71 -9.12
CA GLU A 59 -0.12 -29.77 -10.20
C GLU A 59 -1.21 -29.76 -11.27
N THR A 60 -1.85 -30.90 -11.53
CA THR A 60 -2.99 -30.99 -12.46
C THR A 60 -4.14 -30.09 -12.03
N GLN A 61 -4.46 -30.07 -10.73
CA GLN A 61 -5.47 -29.16 -10.18
C GLN A 61 -5.00 -27.71 -10.26
N ARG A 62 -3.72 -27.42 -10.02
CA ARG A 62 -3.16 -26.07 -10.16
C ARG A 62 -3.32 -25.56 -11.59
N GLU A 63 -2.89 -26.34 -12.57
CA GLU A 63 -2.98 -26.01 -14.00
C GLU A 63 -4.44 -25.81 -14.44
N ALA A 64 -5.37 -26.58 -13.87
CA ALA A 64 -6.80 -26.43 -14.15
C ALA A 64 -7.41 -25.13 -13.58
N ILE A 65 -7.00 -24.70 -12.38
CA ILE A 65 -7.57 -23.49 -11.74
C ILE A 65 -6.86 -22.20 -12.16
N ARG A 66 -5.57 -22.26 -12.49
CA ARG A 66 -4.76 -21.09 -12.85
C ARG A 66 -5.38 -20.21 -13.94
N PRO A 67 -5.86 -20.72 -15.09
CA PRO A 67 -6.45 -19.86 -16.12
C PRO A 67 -7.71 -19.12 -15.63
N ILE A 68 -8.49 -19.72 -14.73
CA ILE A 68 -9.68 -19.09 -14.12
C ILE A 68 -9.25 -17.91 -13.24
N LEU A 69 -8.19 -18.11 -12.43
CA LEU A 69 -7.64 -17.08 -11.57
C LEU A 69 -7.02 -15.92 -12.39
N GLU A 70 -6.31 -16.24 -13.47
CA GLU A 70 -5.70 -15.25 -14.38
C GLU A 70 -6.73 -14.44 -15.16
N GLU A 71 -7.82 -15.05 -15.62
CA GLU A 71 -8.94 -14.34 -16.22
C GLU A 71 -9.60 -13.38 -15.22
N THR A 72 -9.83 -13.87 -13.99
CA THR A 72 -10.40 -13.04 -12.93
C THR A 72 -9.50 -11.86 -12.57
N ASP A 73 -8.17 -12.06 -12.46
CA ASP A 73 -7.21 -10.98 -12.22
C ASP A 73 -7.29 -9.91 -13.32
N ARG A 74 -7.32 -10.32 -14.59
CA ARG A 74 -7.43 -9.39 -15.73
C ARG A 74 -8.72 -8.56 -15.68
N ILE A 75 -9.85 -9.20 -15.42
CA ILE A 75 -11.15 -8.51 -15.30
C ILE A 75 -11.12 -7.52 -14.13
N HIS A 76 -10.61 -7.96 -12.98
CA HIS A 76 -10.50 -7.14 -11.79
C HIS A 76 -9.64 -5.89 -12.02
N TRP A 77 -8.46 -6.05 -12.63
CA TRP A 77 -7.60 -4.91 -12.99
C TRP A 77 -8.28 -3.92 -13.93
N THR A 78 -9.00 -4.42 -14.93
CA THR A 78 -9.74 -3.59 -15.89
C THR A 78 -10.87 -2.83 -15.19
N LEU A 79 -11.58 -3.47 -14.26
CA LEU A 79 -12.62 -2.83 -13.46
C LEU A 79 -12.04 -1.75 -12.54
N MET A 80 -10.91 -2.03 -11.87
CA MET A 80 -10.25 -1.06 -11.00
C MET A 80 -9.75 0.16 -11.77
N ASP A 81 -9.12 -0.04 -12.93
CA ASP A 81 -8.61 1.04 -13.77
C ASP A 81 -9.73 1.96 -14.29
N SER A 82 -10.80 1.34 -14.80
CA SER A 82 -11.97 2.08 -15.30
C SER A 82 -12.73 2.79 -14.17
N THR A 83 -12.87 2.16 -13.00
CA THR A 83 -13.51 2.76 -11.82
C THR A 83 -12.70 3.94 -11.29
N HIS A 84 -11.38 3.79 -11.20
CA HIS A 84 -10.48 4.88 -10.81
C HIS A 84 -10.62 6.07 -11.75
N THR A 85 -10.57 5.82 -13.06
CA THR A 85 -10.71 6.87 -14.08
C THR A 85 -12.04 7.62 -13.94
N ARG A 86 -13.16 6.89 -13.73
CA ARG A 86 -14.47 7.49 -13.49
C ARG A 86 -14.50 8.30 -12.19
N MET A 87 -13.95 7.76 -11.11
CA MET A 87 -13.90 8.44 -9.81
C MET A 87 -13.13 9.77 -9.91
N VAL A 88 -11.95 9.79 -10.55
CA VAL A 88 -11.19 11.03 -10.78
C VAL A 88 -11.99 12.04 -11.60
N ALA A 89 -12.67 11.60 -12.65
CA ALA A 89 -13.51 12.46 -13.47
C ALA A 89 -14.67 13.07 -12.67
N GLU A 90 -15.34 12.29 -11.81
CA GLU A 90 -16.41 12.81 -10.95
C GLU A 90 -15.89 13.81 -9.91
N LEU A 91 -14.72 13.56 -9.32
CA LEU A 91 -14.08 14.51 -8.40
C LEU A 91 -13.72 15.82 -9.10
N GLN A 92 -13.23 15.76 -10.35
CA GLN A 92 -12.97 16.96 -11.16
C GLN A 92 -14.24 17.74 -11.45
N ARG A 93 -15.33 17.05 -11.81
CA ARG A 93 -16.64 17.70 -12.02
C ARG A 93 -17.17 18.34 -10.75
N MET A 94 -17.03 17.68 -9.60
CA MET A 94 -17.39 18.26 -8.31
C MET A 94 -16.58 19.53 -8.04
N ARG A 95 -15.25 19.51 -8.26
CA ARG A 95 -14.40 20.70 -8.11
C ARG A 95 -14.89 21.87 -8.96
N GLN A 96 -15.18 21.63 -10.24
CA GLN A 96 -15.70 22.66 -11.15
C GLN A 96 -17.02 23.24 -10.68
N ARG A 97 -17.92 22.40 -10.15
CA ARG A 97 -19.22 22.85 -9.62
C ARG A 97 -19.10 23.63 -8.32
N LEU A 98 -18.09 23.34 -7.50
CA LEU A 98 -17.86 24.03 -6.24
C LEU A 98 -17.15 25.36 -6.45
N ASP A 99 -16.31 25.50 -7.47
CA ASP A 99 -15.47 26.68 -7.73
C ASP A 99 -16.18 28.06 -7.55
N PRO A 100 -17.39 28.31 -8.11
CA PRO A 100 -18.06 29.60 -7.94
C PRO A 100 -18.56 29.87 -6.51
N HIS A 101 -18.56 28.85 -5.65
CA HIS A 101 -19.03 28.91 -4.26
C HIS A 101 -17.89 28.97 -3.24
N LEU A 102 -16.64 28.88 -3.69
CA LEU A 102 -15.48 28.86 -2.81
C LEU A 102 -14.76 30.21 -2.81
N ASP A 103 -14.33 30.62 -1.63
CA ASP A 103 -13.29 31.64 -1.49
C ASP A 103 -11.90 31.06 -1.82
N GLU A 104 -10.90 31.93 -1.91
CA GLU A 104 -9.55 31.53 -2.32
C GLU A 104 -8.88 30.57 -1.33
N ALA A 105 -9.06 30.80 -0.03
CA ALA A 105 -8.50 29.93 1.01
C ALA A 105 -9.15 28.54 1.01
N GLN A 106 -10.45 28.47 0.70
CA GLN A 106 -11.18 27.21 0.52
C GLN A 106 -10.72 26.47 -0.74
N ARG A 107 -10.47 27.19 -1.84
CA ARG A 107 -9.91 26.64 -3.09
C ARG A 107 -8.56 25.98 -2.86
N GLU A 108 -7.66 26.67 -2.16
CA GLU A 108 -6.31 26.18 -1.87
C GLU A 108 -6.33 24.93 -0.99
N ARG A 109 -7.16 24.91 0.08
CA ARG A 109 -7.34 23.70 0.93
C ARG A 109 -7.93 22.53 0.15
N LEU A 110 -8.86 22.82 -0.77
CA LEU A 110 -9.46 21.78 -1.61
C LEU A 110 -8.43 21.19 -2.59
N GLU A 111 -7.60 22.04 -3.20
CA GLU A 111 -6.53 21.63 -4.10
C GLU A 111 -5.43 20.82 -3.41
N SER A 112 -5.00 21.23 -2.21
CA SER A 112 -4.04 20.47 -1.41
C SER A 112 -4.56 19.07 -1.05
N SER A 113 -5.87 18.96 -0.76
CA SER A 113 -6.50 17.68 -0.48
C SER A 113 -6.49 16.77 -1.72
N PHE A 114 -6.75 17.33 -2.90
CA PHE A 114 -6.73 16.55 -4.15
C PHE A 114 -5.32 16.17 -4.61
N GLY A 115 -4.27 16.90 -4.26
CA GLY A 115 -2.89 16.46 -4.52
C GLY A 115 -2.57 15.12 -3.83
N GLU A 116 -3.20 14.87 -2.68
CA GLU A 116 -3.08 13.63 -1.92
C GLU A 116 -3.91 12.48 -2.54
N PHE A 117 -5.09 12.78 -3.10
CA PHE A 117 -5.95 11.80 -3.80
C PHE A 117 -5.54 11.55 -5.27
N GLY A 118 -4.94 12.54 -5.92
CA GLY A 118 -4.52 12.55 -7.32
C GLY A 118 -3.13 11.95 -7.53
N HIS A 119 -2.39 11.71 -6.45
CA HIS A 119 -1.32 10.73 -6.51
C HIS A 119 -1.98 9.36 -6.73
N PRO A 120 -1.76 8.71 -7.89
CA PRO A 120 -2.19 7.34 -8.05
C PRO A 120 -1.62 6.62 -6.85
N LEU A 121 -2.43 5.81 -6.16
CA LEU A 121 -1.97 4.74 -5.27
C LEU A 121 -0.63 4.26 -5.81
N ARG A 122 0.48 4.76 -5.23
CA ARG A 122 1.75 4.88 -5.95
C ARG A 122 1.98 3.59 -6.69
N ARG A 123 2.01 3.67 -8.02
CA ARG A 123 2.60 2.70 -8.95
C ARG A 123 4.08 2.60 -8.60
N HIS A 124 4.37 2.22 -7.35
CA HIS A 124 5.63 1.69 -6.87
C HIS A 124 5.63 0.25 -7.39
N GLY A 125 5.68 0.14 -8.72
CA GLY A 125 6.32 -0.99 -9.34
C GLY A 125 7.77 -1.01 -8.86
N PRO A 126 8.39 -2.19 -8.73
CA PRO A 126 9.74 -2.28 -8.22
C PRO A 126 10.64 -1.38 -9.06
N ARG A 127 11.49 -0.60 -8.40
CA ARG A 127 12.77 -0.22 -9.00
C ARG A 127 13.41 -1.54 -9.39
N GLY A 128 13.39 -1.85 -10.69
CA GLY A 128 14.05 -3.01 -11.24
C GLY A 128 15.49 -2.93 -10.79
N HIS A 129 15.90 -3.86 -9.92
CA HIS A 129 17.29 -4.26 -9.85
C HIS A 129 17.60 -4.82 -11.24
N GLU A 130 18.13 -3.96 -12.12
CA GLU A 130 18.96 -4.39 -13.23
C GLU A 130 20.08 -5.24 -12.63
N ARG A 131 19.83 -6.55 -12.60
CA ARG A 131 20.87 -7.54 -12.40
C ARG A 131 21.84 -7.38 -13.54
N ARG A 132 22.94 -6.67 -13.26
CA ARG A 132 24.24 -6.91 -13.89
C ARG A 132 24.49 -8.42 -13.83
N GLY A 133 24.38 -9.06 -14.99
CA GLY A 133 24.54 -10.49 -15.15
C GLY A 133 24.56 -10.84 -16.63
N ALA A 134 25.29 -10.07 -17.43
CA ALA A 134 25.71 -10.47 -18.75
C ALA A 134 27.23 -10.73 -18.66
N HIS A 135 27.60 -11.99 -18.60
CA HIS A 135 28.89 -12.46 -19.10
C HIS A 135 28.64 -13.76 -19.87
N PRO A 136 29.04 -13.84 -21.15
CA PRO A 136 29.22 -15.11 -21.84
C PRO A 136 30.41 -15.87 -21.27
#